data_AF-A0A842V137-F1
#
_entry.id   AF-A0A842V137-F1
#
_cell.length_a   1.000
_cell.length_b   1.000
_cell.length_c   1.000
_cell.angle_alpha   90.00
_cell.angle_beta   90.00
_cell.angle_gamma   90.00
#
_symmetry.space_group_name_H-M   'P 1'
#
loop_
_entity.id
_entity.type
_entity.pdbx_description
1 polymer ?
#
loop_
_entity_poly.entity_id
_entity_poly.type
_entity_poly.pdbx_seq_one_letter_code
_entity_poly.pdbx_strand_id
1 'polypeptide(L)'
;MEESKTYLLQETITQGESIVLNVDAPAQLKIYLEPDPESGWGYPDTMVSASITGPNNSTVLLIIDYEFSTYGGLLETGGEGYDALTRDFTASEPGNYTINVNSETEHIEGFYVKIEKLD
;
A
#
# COMPACT_ATOMS: atom_id res chain seq x y z
N MET A 1 28.71 -0.80 -5.25
CA MET A 1 27.77 -0.93 -6.37
C MET A 1 26.44 -1.27 -5.73
N GLU A 2 25.56 -0.29 -5.55
CA GLU A 2 24.19 -0.55 -5.12
C GLU A 2 23.45 -1.11 -6.33
N GLU A 3 22.96 -2.34 -6.19
CA GLU A 3 22.13 -2.96 -7.22
C GLU A 3 20.84 -2.16 -7.31
N SER A 4 20.61 -1.57 -8.48
CA SER A 4 19.32 -1.02 -8.88
C SER A 4 18.28 -2.13 -8.73
N LYS A 5 17.52 -2.12 -7.64
CA LYS A 5 16.41 -3.05 -7.45
C LYS A 5 15.40 -2.77 -8.56
N THR A 6 15.41 -3.65 -9.56
CA THR A 6 14.32 -3.83 -10.53
C THR A 6 13.02 -3.71 -9.77
N TYR A 7 12.18 -2.72 -10.13
CA TYR A 7 11.05 -2.16 -9.39
C TYR A 7 9.90 -3.14 -9.11
N LEU A 8 10.22 -4.26 -8.46
CA LEU A 8 9.32 -5.16 -7.79
C LEU A 8 9.70 -5.09 -6.31
N LEU A 9 8.96 -4.28 -5.57
CA LEU A 9 8.98 -4.30 -4.12
C LEU A 9 7.77 -5.08 -3.64
N GLN A 10 7.98 -5.96 -2.68
CA GLN A 10 6.93 -6.76 -2.06
C GLN A 10 7.27 -6.94 -0.59
N GLU A 11 6.60 -6.20 0.28
CA GLU A 11 6.89 -6.17 1.71
C GLU A 11 5.61 -6.07 2.53
N THR A 12 5.62 -6.67 3.72
CA THR A 12 4.60 -6.40 4.74
C THR A 12 5.11 -5.29 5.63
N ILE A 13 4.27 -4.27 5.84
CA ILE A 13 4.54 -3.17 6.78
C ILE A 13 3.49 -3.19 7.88
N THR A 14 3.90 -2.86 9.10
CA THR A 14 2.96 -2.67 10.21
C THR A 14 2.25 -1.31 10.09
N GLN A 15 1.07 -1.19 10.70
CA GLN A 15 0.32 0.07 10.69
C GLN A 15 1.19 1.24 11.18
N GLY A 16 1.27 2.31 10.39
CA GLY A 16 2.06 3.50 10.70
C GLY A 16 3.53 3.43 10.26
N GLU A 17 3.99 2.31 9.71
CA GLU A 17 5.28 2.25 9.01
C GLU A 17 5.21 2.86 7.61
N SER A 18 6.38 3.22 7.10
CA SER A 18 6.55 3.83 5.78
C SER A 18 7.52 3.04 4.93
N ILE A 19 7.24 2.94 3.64
CA ILE A 19 8.16 2.40 2.64
C ILE A 19 8.88 3.55 1.97
N VAL A 20 10.21 3.46 1.87
CA VAL A 20 11.01 4.40 1.06
C VAL A 20 11.41 3.71 -0.23
N LEU A 21 10.89 4.22 -1.35
CA LEU A 21 11.18 3.76 -2.68
C LEU A 21 12.10 4.76 -3.38
N ASN A 22 13.30 4.34 -3.79
CA ASN A 22 14.14 5.14 -4.66
C ASN A 22 13.72 4.91 -6.12
N VAL A 23 13.37 5.99 -6.83
CA VAL A 23 12.84 5.93 -8.20
C VAL A 23 13.72 6.71 -9.16
N ASP A 24 14.12 6.05 -10.24
CA ASP A 24 14.65 6.68 -11.45
C ASP A 24 13.47 7.17 -12.30
N ALA A 25 13.17 8.46 -12.22
CA ALA A 25 12.07 9.06 -12.97
C ALA A 25 12.50 9.50 -14.41
N PRO A 26 11.54 9.65 -15.34
CA PRO A 26 10.12 9.37 -15.17
C PRO A 26 9.83 7.86 -15.13
N ALA A 27 8.93 7.44 -14.24
CA ALA A 27 8.48 6.06 -14.15
C ALA A 27 6.98 5.99 -13.87
N GLN A 28 6.29 5.08 -14.55
CA GLN A 28 4.93 4.68 -14.18
C GLN A 28 5.04 3.48 -13.24
N LEU A 29 4.34 3.55 -12.13
CA LEU A 29 4.34 2.54 -11.08
C LEU A 29 2.89 2.13 -10.81
N LYS A 30 2.69 0.87 -10.46
CA LYS A 30 1.43 0.33 -9.99
C LYS A 30 1.61 -0.17 -8.57
N ILE A 31 0.74 0.30 -7.69
CA ILE A 31 0.81 0.05 -6.26
C ILE A 31 -0.39 -0.80 -5.89
N TYR A 32 -0.13 -1.92 -5.24
CA TYR A 32 -1.11 -2.83 -4.68
C TYR A 32 -0.98 -2.78 -3.15
N LEU A 33 -2.11 -2.64 -2.49
CA LEU A 33 -2.23 -2.56 -1.04
C LEU A 33 -3.31 -3.53 -0.59
N GLU A 34 -2.93 -4.47 0.24
CA GLU A 34 -3.80 -5.46 0.84
C GLU A 34 -3.50 -5.50 2.35
N PRO A 35 -4.48 -5.56 3.24
CA PRO A 35 -4.27 -5.89 4.64
C PRO A 35 -3.57 -7.22 4.75
N ASP A 36 -2.65 -7.31 5.71
CA ASP A 36 -1.99 -8.58 6.02
C ASP A 36 -3.06 -9.63 6.37
N PRO A 37 -3.09 -10.82 5.75
CA PRO A 37 -4.01 -11.88 6.10
C PRO A 37 -3.90 -12.34 7.57
N GLU A 38 -2.79 -12.05 8.26
CA GLU A 38 -2.65 -12.27 9.71
C GLU A 38 -3.33 -11.18 10.55
N SER A 39 -3.74 -10.05 9.94
CA SER A 39 -4.51 -9.00 10.62
C SER A 39 -5.84 -9.53 11.15
N GLY A 40 -6.26 -8.99 12.30
CA GLY A 40 -7.47 -9.38 12.99
C GLY A 40 -8.77 -8.99 12.27
N TRP A 41 -9.87 -9.44 12.87
CA TRP A 41 -11.23 -9.10 12.44
C TRP A 41 -11.51 -7.61 12.64
N GLY A 42 -11.92 -6.90 11.59
CA GLY A 42 -12.47 -5.57 11.71
C GLY A 42 -13.96 -5.54 11.37
N TYR A 43 -14.64 -4.46 11.75
CA TYR A 43 -15.97 -4.19 11.21
C TYR A 43 -15.85 -3.88 9.72
N PRO A 44 -16.83 -4.30 8.88
CA PRO A 44 -17.03 -3.64 7.60
C PRO A 44 -17.19 -2.14 7.90
N ASP A 45 -16.60 -1.27 7.08
CA ASP A 45 -16.46 0.19 7.32
C ASP A 45 -15.10 0.61 7.94
N THR A 46 -14.03 -0.11 7.64
CA THR A 46 -12.68 0.40 7.92
C THR A 46 -12.21 1.31 6.78
N MET A 47 -11.70 2.49 7.14
CA MET A 47 -11.01 3.38 6.20
C MET A 47 -9.52 3.05 6.15
N VAL A 48 -9.04 2.68 4.96
CA VAL A 48 -7.61 2.56 4.67
C VAL A 48 -7.20 3.74 3.81
N SER A 49 -6.09 4.37 4.19
CA SER A 49 -5.51 5.45 3.42
C SER A 49 -4.05 5.17 3.13
N ALA A 50 -3.62 5.54 1.94
CA ALA A 50 -2.22 5.54 1.56
C ALA A 50 -1.83 6.87 0.95
N SER A 51 -0.65 7.36 1.30
CA SER A 51 -0.11 8.60 0.75
C SER A 51 1.29 8.37 0.21
N ILE A 52 1.60 9.04 -0.90
CA ILE A 52 2.93 9.03 -1.50
C ILE A 52 3.48 10.44 -1.42
N THR A 53 4.61 10.60 -0.76
CA THR A 53 5.34 11.86 -0.66
C THR A 53 6.59 11.77 -1.51
N GLY A 54 6.78 12.74 -2.41
CA GLY A 54 7.91 12.77 -3.34
C GLY A 54 9.18 13.40 -2.76
N PRO A 55 10.25 13.47 -3.58
CA PRO A 55 11.57 13.94 -3.16
C PRO A 55 11.59 15.36 -2.56
N ASN A 56 10.67 16.22 -2.99
CA ASN A 56 10.54 17.60 -2.49
C ASN A 56 9.60 17.72 -1.28
N ASN A 57 9.28 16.60 -0.63
CA ASN A 57 8.34 16.51 0.49
C ASN A 57 6.91 16.96 0.15
N SER A 58 6.54 16.91 -1.13
CA SER A 58 5.18 17.15 -1.61
C SER A 58 4.39 15.84 -1.63
N THR A 59 3.18 15.84 -1.09
CA THR A 59 2.25 14.73 -1.28
C THR A 59 1.82 14.69 -2.74
N VAL A 60 2.16 13.61 -3.44
CA VAL A 60 1.94 13.42 -4.88
C VAL A 60 0.71 12.58 -5.16
N LEU A 61 0.35 11.68 -4.23
CA LEU A 61 -0.87 10.89 -4.31
C LEU A 61 -1.45 10.66 -2.92
N LEU A 62 -2.77 10.75 -2.81
CA LEU A 62 -3.53 10.32 -1.64
C LEU A 62 -4.61 9.38 -2.13
N ILE A 63 -4.62 8.19 -1.55
CA ILE A 63 -5.58 7.13 -1.79
C ILE A 63 -6.37 7.00 -0.49
N ILE A 64 -7.68 7.12 -0.57
CA ILE A 64 -8.59 6.85 0.54
C ILE A 64 -9.59 5.85 -0.01
N ASP A 65 -9.74 4.73 0.67
CA ASP A 65 -10.81 3.78 0.38
C ASP A 65 -11.64 3.55 1.65
N TYR A 66 -12.93 3.73 1.47
CA TYR A 66 -13.96 3.60 2.49
C TYR A 66 -14.76 2.38 2.05
N GLU A 67 -14.86 1.36 2.91
CA GLU A 67 -15.36 -0.01 2.60
C GLU A 67 -14.26 -1.06 2.39
N PHE A 68 -13.11 -0.92 3.04
CA PHE A 68 -12.21 -2.07 3.19
C PHE A 68 -12.90 -3.14 4.05
N SER A 69 -13.50 -4.14 3.40
CA SER A 69 -14.22 -5.23 4.07
C SER A 69 -13.20 -6.16 4.73
N THR A 70 -13.16 -6.14 6.06
CA THR A 70 -12.17 -6.86 6.86
C THR A 70 -12.73 -8.19 7.38
N TYR A 71 -12.98 -9.15 6.49
CA TYR A 71 -13.42 -10.50 6.89
C TYR A 71 -12.22 -11.45 7.06
N GLY A 72 -11.49 -11.26 8.15
CA GLY A 72 -10.33 -12.08 8.53
C GLY A 72 -10.70 -13.40 9.18
N GLY A 73 -11.28 -14.33 8.41
CA GLY A 73 -11.36 -15.73 8.83
C GLY A 73 -12.18 -16.62 7.91
N LEU A 74 -11.89 -17.93 7.95
CA LEU A 74 -12.72 -18.98 7.36
C LEU A 74 -14.15 -18.84 7.92
N LEU A 75 -14.98 -18.06 7.25
CA LEU A 75 -16.41 -18.22 7.36
C LEU A 75 -16.69 -19.67 6.92
N GLU A 76 -17.26 -20.46 7.82
CA GLU A 76 -17.96 -21.71 7.46
C GLU A 76 -19.03 -21.48 6.37
N THR A 77 -19.25 -20.22 5.97
CA THR A 77 -20.08 -19.74 4.86
C THR A 77 -19.37 -18.67 4.01
N GLY A 78 -18.18 -18.93 3.46
CA GLY A 78 -17.67 -18.27 2.23
C GLY A 78 -17.62 -16.74 2.19
N GLY A 79 -17.02 -16.08 3.18
CA GLY A 79 -16.78 -14.63 3.14
C GLY A 79 -15.69 -14.26 2.15
N GLU A 80 -15.97 -13.25 1.35
CA GLU A 80 -15.02 -12.64 0.42
C GLU A 80 -13.91 -11.96 1.22
N GLY A 81 -12.64 -12.24 0.87
CA GLY A 81 -11.48 -11.70 1.55
C GLY A 81 -11.34 -10.18 1.37
N TYR A 82 -10.27 -9.63 1.92
CA TYR A 82 -9.90 -8.23 1.75
C TYR A 82 -9.78 -7.86 0.25
N ASP A 83 -10.47 -6.82 -0.21
CA ASP A 83 -10.33 -6.33 -1.59
C ASP A 83 -9.01 -5.58 -1.75
N ALA A 84 -8.18 -5.99 -2.69
CA ALA A 84 -6.90 -5.35 -2.96
C ALA A 84 -7.09 -3.94 -3.53
N LEU A 85 -6.49 -2.94 -2.89
CA LEU A 85 -6.46 -1.59 -3.44
C LEU A 85 -5.32 -1.48 -4.45
N THR A 86 -5.69 -1.17 -5.69
CA THR A 86 -4.72 -0.98 -6.78
C THR A 86 -4.79 0.44 -7.33
N ARG A 87 -3.65 1.12 -7.45
CA ARG A 87 -3.55 2.46 -8.05
C ARG A 87 -2.29 2.62 -8.90
N ASP A 88 -2.45 3.31 -10.02
CA ASP A 88 -1.34 3.73 -10.87
C ASP A 88 -0.81 5.09 -10.40
N PHE A 89 0.51 5.26 -10.45
CA PHE A 89 1.23 6.43 -9.98
C PHE A 89 2.36 6.77 -10.96
N THR A 90 2.50 8.05 -11.31
CA THR A 90 3.61 8.52 -12.15
C THR A 90 4.63 9.29 -11.30
N ALA A 91 5.81 8.73 -11.12
CA ALA A 91 6.96 9.44 -10.58
C ALA A 91 7.55 10.35 -11.65
N SER A 92 7.47 11.67 -11.44
CA SER A 92 7.96 12.68 -12.39
C SER A 92 9.41 13.10 -12.14
N GLU A 93 9.91 12.92 -10.92
CA GLU A 93 11.24 13.39 -10.50
C GLU A 93 12.03 12.25 -9.86
N PRO A 94 13.34 12.12 -10.15
CA PRO A 94 14.13 11.04 -9.57
C PRO A 94 14.37 11.32 -8.09
N GLY A 95 14.39 10.26 -7.28
CA GLY A 95 14.70 10.35 -5.86
C GLY A 95 13.84 9.45 -4.98
N ASN A 96 13.80 9.78 -3.69
CA ASN A 96 13.07 8.99 -2.70
C ASN A 96 11.59 9.40 -2.66
N TYR A 97 10.73 8.40 -2.83
CA TYR A 97 9.30 8.49 -2.59
C TYR A 97 8.98 7.71 -1.32
N THR A 98 8.29 8.36 -0.38
CA THR A 98 7.85 7.73 0.86
C THR A 98 6.37 7.38 0.75
N ILE A 99 6.04 6.11 0.93
CA ILE A 99 4.67 5.61 0.95
C ILE A 99 4.28 5.36 2.40
N ASN A 100 3.22 6.01 2.86
CA ASN A 100 2.65 5.79 4.19
C ASN A 100 1.29 5.15 4.03
N VAL A 101 1.05 4.05 4.74
CA VAL A 101 -0.24 3.36 4.74
C VAL A 101 -0.78 3.38 6.17
N ASN A 102 -2.03 3.81 6.31
CA ASN A 102 -2.70 3.94 7.58
C ASN A 102 -4.10 3.35 7.50
N SER A 103 -4.55 2.78 8.61
CA SER A 103 -5.93 2.40 8.84
C SER A 103 -6.52 3.22 9.99
N GLU A 104 -7.83 3.45 9.98
CA GLU A 104 -8.58 3.98 11.12
C GLU A 104 -9.06 2.89 12.09
N THR A 105 -8.75 1.61 11.83
CA THR A 105 -9.05 0.50 12.75
C THR A 105 -7.79 -0.05 13.40
N GLU A 106 -7.91 -0.49 14.66
CA GLU A 106 -6.88 -1.21 15.41
C GLU A 106 -6.77 -2.69 15.01
N HIS A 107 -7.71 -3.17 14.19
CA HIS A 107 -7.78 -4.56 13.75
C HIS A 107 -6.86 -4.89 12.57
N ILE A 108 -6.37 -3.88 11.83
CA ILE A 108 -5.38 -4.07 10.77
C ILE A 108 -4.01 -3.83 11.37
N GLU A 109 -3.28 -4.91 11.63
CA GLU A 109 -1.94 -4.85 12.22
C GLU A 109 -0.88 -4.51 11.18
N GLY A 110 -1.12 -4.87 9.92
CA GLY A 110 -0.21 -4.60 8.83
C GLY A 110 -0.84 -4.66 7.45
N PHE A 111 -0.04 -4.32 6.46
CA PHE A 111 -0.40 -4.29 5.06
C PHE A 111 0.68 -4.98 4.24
N TYR A 112 0.26 -5.89 3.38
CA TYR A 112 1.03 -6.29 2.22
C TYR A 112 1.02 -5.16 1.19
N VAL A 113 2.22 -4.70 0.83
CA VAL A 113 2.44 -3.68 -0.19
C VAL A 113 3.27 -4.26 -1.32
N LYS A 114 2.74 -4.16 -2.54
CA LYS A 114 3.46 -4.51 -3.75
C LYS A 114 3.56 -3.30 -4.68
N ILE A 115 4.74 -3.05 -5.21
CA ILE A 115 5.00 -1.96 -6.15
C ILE A 115 5.66 -2.56 -7.38
N GLU A 116 5.06 -2.30 -8.54
CA GLU A 116 5.55 -2.75 -9.84
C GLU A 116 5.79 -1.55 -10.75
N LYS A 117 6.89 -1.53 -11.50
CA LYS A 117 7.03 -0.59 -12.61
C LYS A 117 6.22 -1.06 -13.81
N LEU A 118 5.48 -0.13 -14.41
CA LEU A 118 4.78 -0.31 -15.67
C LEU A 118 5.74 0.08 -16.81
N ASP A 119 5.88 -0.79 -17.80
CA ASP A 119 6.69 -0.58 -19.02
C ASP A 119 5.98 0.31 -20.06
#